data_AF-A0A894KGR0-F1
#
_entry.id   AF-A0A894KGR0-F1
#
_cell.length_a   1.000
_cell.length_b   1.000
_cell.length_c   1.000
_cell.angle_alpha   90.00
_cell.angle_beta   90.00
_cell.angle_gamma   90.00
#
_symmetry.space_group_name_H-M   'P 1'
#
loop_
_entity.id
_entity.type
_entity.pdbx_description
1 polymer ?
#
loop_
_entity_poly.entity_id
_entity_poly.type
_entity_poly.pdbx_seq_one_letter_code
_entity_poly.pdbx_strand_id
1 'polypeptide(L)'
;MMKQPFTKFGVTTLFSLLCSAFLHAQVVTDERMFSFEEPQIPDCITATHSRLSVSDLHYKDGKHSLEWTFEPGGILELKKDLKFEKKDPTGKDLYLSAFIVWVYNEVPQDETIEFQFLKDGKRCTSFPFGINFSGWRAAWVCYERDMQGTPEEGMNELRIIAPNSKGSLFIDHLITATKVDARQQTADLQVPFVNAGTTNHWLVVYQHSLLKPDIELTPVDDKQRAEMQLLEKRFRDMIYTKGKTTDKEVETIRKKYDFYQITYKNGQVSGVPIYMVRASEAYERIIPNWDKDMLTKMGVEMRAYFDLMKRIAVAYNNAANPVIREEMKKKFLAMYDHITDQGVAYGSCWGNIHHYGYSVRGLYLALRPGIFSDERCA
;
A
#
# COMPACT_ATOMS: atom_id res chain seq x y z
N MET A 1 44.43 -52.34 -38.05
CA MET A 1 43.99 -52.59 -36.65
C MET A 1 44.80 -51.65 -35.76
N MET A 2 44.28 -50.76 -34.93
CA MET A 2 42.94 -50.32 -34.51
C MET A 2 43.08 -48.81 -34.28
N LYS A 3 42.18 -48.00 -34.86
CA LYS A 3 42.04 -46.57 -34.54
C LYS A 3 41.29 -46.49 -33.20
N GLN A 4 41.89 -45.89 -32.17
CA GLN A 4 41.16 -45.48 -30.97
C GLN A 4 40.72 -44.01 -31.12
N PRO A 5 39.44 -43.69 -30.90
CA PRO A 5 38.95 -42.32 -31.01
C PRO A 5 39.09 -41.59 -29.67
N PHE A 6 39.65 -40.38 -29.72
CA PHE A 6 39.55 -39.40 -28.65
C PHE A 6 38.08 -38.94 -28.52
N THR A 7 37.40 -39.38 -27.47
CA THR A 7 36.08 -38.87 -27.10
C THR A 7 36.27 -37.58 -26.29
N LYS A 8 36.10 -36.42 -26.95
CA LYS A 8 35.95 -35.15 -26.24
C LYS A 8 34.56 -35.14 -25.60
N PHE A 9 34.51 -35.27 -24.27
CA PHE A 9 33.32 -34.94 -23.50
C PHE A 9 33.04 -33.44 -23.64
N GLY A 10 32.05 -33.10 -24.46
CA GLY A 10 31.49 -31.75 -24.52
C GLY A 10 30.77 -31.47 -23.20
N VAL A 11 31.29 -30.52 -22.44
CA VAL A 11 30.55 -29.91 -21.32
C VAL A 11 29.34 -29.22 -21.91
N THR A 12 28.18 -29.85 -21.76
CA THR A 12 26.91 -29.24 -22.15
C THR A 12 26.46 -28.41 -20.97
N THR A 13 26.85 -27.14 -20.95
CA THR A 13 26.35 -26.18 -19.96
C THR A 13 24.86 -25.98 -20.24
N LEU A 14 24.02 -26.65 -19.46
CA LEU A 14 22.58 -26.45 -19.47
C LEU A 14 22.31 -25.05 -18.93
N PHE A 15 22.22 -24.06 -19.82
CA PHE A 15 21.76 -22.72 -19.48
C PHE A 15 20.28 -22.84 -19.07
N SER A 16 20.05 -23.00 -17.78
CA SER A 16 18.74 -22.83 -17.18
C SER A 16 18.28 -21.41 -17.49
N LEU A 17 17.41 -21.28 -18.49
CA LEU A 17 16.59 -20.10 -18.71
C LEU A 17 15.71 -19.90 -17.47
N LEU A 18 16.28 -19.24 -16.46
CA LEU A 18 15.52 -18.47 -15.49
C LEU A 18 14.70 -17.48 -16.32
N CYS A 19 13.43 -17.80 -16.53
CA CYS A 19 12.43 -16.83 -16.90
C CYS A 19 12.35 -15.84 -15.74
N SER A 20 13.25 -14.86 -15.73
CA SER A 20 13.10 -13.60 -15.01
C SER A 20 11.86 -12.96 -15.61
N ALA A 21 10.69 -13.27 -15.05
CA ALA A 21 9.49 -12.51 -15.34
C ALA A 21 9.83 -11.05 -15.01
N PHE A 22 9.84 -10.22 -16.05
CA PHE A 22 10.10 -8.79 -15.95
C PHE A 22 9.06 -8.16 -15.02
N LEU A 23 9.39 -8.06 -13.72
CA LEU A 23 8.87 -6.97 -12.90
C LEU A 23 9.35 -5.71 -13.61
N HIS A 24 8.39 -5.00 -14.21
CA HIS A 24 8.66 -3.70 -14.82
C HIS A 24 9.22 -2.80 -13.72
N ALA A 25 10.21 -1.97 -14.04
CA ALA A 25 10.85 -1.10 -13.05
C ALA A 25 9.83 -0.19 -12.34
N GLN A 26 8.71 0.16 -12.97
CA GLN A 26 7.58 0.90 -12.38
C GLN A 26 6.29 0.65 -13.19
N VAL A 27 5.11 0.85 -12.59
CA VAL A 27 3.80 0.59 -13.24
C VAL A 27 3.52 1.58 -14.38
N VAL A 28 3.82 2.87 -14.18
CA VAL A 28 3.60 3.95 -15.15
C VAL A 28 4.80 4.89 -15.15
N THR A 29 5.19 5.38 -16.32
CA THR A 29 6.21 6.43 -16.50
C THR A 29 5.56 7.70 -17.01
N ASP A 30 5.75 8.82 -16.31
CA ASP A 30 5.28 10.14 -16.71
C ASP A 30 6.18 11.22 -16.08
N GLU A 31 6.29 12.40 -16.68
CA GLU A 31 7.13 13.48 -16.14
C GLU A 31 6.68 13.99 -14.75
N ARG A 32 5.43 13.74 -14.38
CA ARG A 32 4.81 14.10 -13.10
C ARG A 32 4.99 13.01 -12.04
N MET A 33 5.44 11.81 -12.44
CA MET A 33 5.55 10.61 -11.60
C MET A 33 7.00 10.42 -11.14
N PHE A 34 7.19 10.22 -9.83
CA PHE A 34 8.47 9.95 -9.20
C PHE A 34 8.39 8.64 -8.39
N SER A 35 9.14 7.65 -8.86
CA SER A 35 9.28 6.27 -8.33
C SER A 35 10.71 5.91 -7.93
N PHE A 36 11.68 6.80 -8.19
CA PHE A 36 13.07 6.70 -7.69
C PHE A 36 13.85 5.42 -8.08
N GLU A 37 13.54 4.83 -9.24
CA GLU A 37 14.18 3.59 -9.71
C GLU A 37 15.61 3.74 -10.22
N GLU A 38 16.03 4.97 -10.53
CA GLU A 38 17.41 5.26 -10.90
C GLU A 38 18.27 5.42 -9.64
N PRO A 39 19.56 5.02 -9.66
CA PRO A 39 20.41 5.03 -8.46
C PRO A 39 20.78 6.44 -7.98
N GLN A 40 20.54 7.48 -8.77
CA GLN A 40 20.78 8.87 -8.39
C GLN A 40 19.47 9.58 -8.02
N ILE A 41 19.57 10.48 -7.03
CA ILE A 41 18.51 11.43 -6.73
C ILE A 41 18.30 12.35 -7.94
N PRO A 42 17.07 12.55 -8.44
CA PRO A 42 16.82 13.49 -9.53
C PRO A 42 17.35 14.89 -9.21
N ASP A 43 18.04 15.54 -10.15
CA ASP A 43 18.67 16.86 -9.96
C ASP A 43 17.70 17.97 -9.51
N CYS A 44 16.41 17.80 -9.81
CA CYS A 44 15.35 18.70 -9.37
C CYS A 44 14.99 18.55 -7.88
N ILE A 45 15.55 17.57 -7.16
CA ILE A 45 15.27 17.30 -5.76
C ILE A 45 16.50 17.62 -4.91
N THR A 46 16.31 18.46 -3.89
CA THR A 46 17.36 18.88 -2.97
C THR A 46 16.88 18.79 -1.53
N ALA A 47 17.84 18.76 -0.60
CA ALA A 47 17.57 18.71 0.84
C ALA A 47 18.32 19.81 1.58
N THR A 48 17.64 20.43 2.55
CA THR A 48 18.21 21.38 3.51
C THR A 48 17.99 20.81 4.91
N HIS A 49 19.01 20.88 5.78
CA HIS A 49 18.99 20.27 7.12
C HIS A 49 18.52 18.80 7.13
N SER A 50 18.82 18.07 6.06
CA SER A 50 18.42 16.68 5.85
C SER A 50 19.33 16.02 4.81
N ARG A 51 19.22 14.69 4.66
CA ARG A 51 19.95 13.87 3.69
C ARG A 51 18.97 13.04 2.87
N LEU A 52 19.32 12.80 1.62
CA LEU A 52 18.55 11.99 0.67
C LEU A 52 19.38 10.81 0.18
N SER A 53 18.74 9.65 0.08
CA SER A 53 19.30 8.44 -0.54
C SER A 53 18.21 7.70 -1.32
N VAL A 54 18.61 6.96 -2.35
CA VAL A 54 17.74 5.95 -2.96
C VAL A 54 17.89 4.67 -2.13
N SER A 55 16.78 4.08 -1.70
CA SER A 55 16.75 2.90 -0.84
C SER A 55 15.98 1.76 -1.48
N ASP A 56 16.47 0.54 -1.29
CA ASP A 56 15.82 -0.72 -1.71
C ASP A 56 15.09 -1.43 -0.54
N LEU A 57 15.02 -0.78 0.63
CA LEU A 57 14.45 -1.37 1.84
C LEU A 57 12.93 -1.42 1.76
N HIS A 58 12.32 -0.29 1.38
CA HIS A 58 10.88 -0.09 1.32
C HIS A 58 10.55 0.50 -0.04
N TYR A 59 9.54 -0.03 -0.72
CA TYR A 59 9.08 0.48 -2.01
C TYR A 59 7.58 0.22 -2.18
N LYS A 60 6.92 1.06 -2.97
CA LYS A 60 5.49 1.01 -3.26
C LYS A 60 5.21 0.97 -4.76
N ASP A 61 6.05 1.54 -5.60
CA ASP A 61 6.16 1.25 -7.03
C ASP A 61 7.58 0.75 -7.31
N GLY A 62 7.74 -0.18 -8.25
CA GLY A 62 9.05 -0.70 -8.58
C GLY A 62 9.79 -1.44 -7.46
N LYS A 63 11.01 -1.02 -7.16
CA LYS A 63 11.95 -1.66 -6.23
C LYS A 63 12.70 -0.67 -5.34
N HIS A 64 12.52 0.63 -5.54
CA HIS A 64 13.23 1.65 -4.78
C HIS A 64 12.28 2.72 -4.24
N SER A 65 12.77 3.51 -3.29
CA SER A 65 12.10 4.72 -2.83
C SER A 65 13.12 5.77 -2.44
N LEU A 66 12.66 7.01 -2.25
CA LEU A 66 13.45 8.10 -1.71
C LEU A 66 13.46 8.01 -0.18
N GLU A 67 14.60 7.69 0.40
CA GLU A 67 14.83 7.85 1.84
C GLU A 67 15.18 9.30 2.14
N TRP A 68 14.42 9.89 3.07
CA TRP A 68 14.62 11.25 3.56
C TRP A 68 14.84 11.23 5.08
N THR A 69 16.11 11.39 5.47
CA THR A 69 16.50 11.52 6.88
C THR A 69 16.66 13.00 7.23
N PHE A 70 15.92 13.49 8.21
CA PHE A 70 15.85 14.91 8.56
C PHE A 70 16.21 15.21 10.00
N GLU A 71 16.82 16.37 10.20
CA GLU A 71 16.91 17.06 11.49
C GLU A 71 15.66 17.92 11.71
N PRO A 72 15.41 18.45 12.92
CA PRO A 72 14.25 19.32 13.20
C PRO A 72 14.13 20.47 12.17
N GLY A 73 12.96 20.59 11.55
CA GLY A 73 12.69 21.60 10.52
C GLY A 73 13.40 21.37 9.18
N GLY A 74 13.94 20.17 8.95
CA GLY A 74 14.50 19.76 7.66
C GLY A 74 13.51 19.92 6.51
N ILE A 75 14.03 20.22 5.32
CA ILE A 75 13.23 20.48 4.12
C ILE A 75 13.73 19.61 2.98
N LEU A 76 12.81 18.86 2.37
CA LEU A 76 12.98 18.29 1.03
C LEU A 76 12.29 19.21 0.03
N GLU A 77 13.00 19.63 -1.02
CA GLU A 77 12.49 20.48 -2.09
C GLU A 77 12.51 19.73 -3.42
N LEU A 78 11.43 19.82 -4.20
CA LEU A 78 11.35 19.38 -5.60
C LEU A 78 11.03 20.59 -6.46
N LYS A 79 11.98 21.01 -7.31
CA LYS A 79 11.90 22.21 -8.17
C LYS A 79 11.68 21.82 -9.62
N LYS A 80 10.41 21.72 -10.00
CA LYS A 80 9.93 21.38 -11.35
C LYS A 80 8.51 21.90 -11.50
N ASP A 81 8.11 22.23 -12.74
CA ASP A 81 6.70 22.48 -13.06
C ASP A 81 5.82 21.32 -12.56
N LEU A 82 4.94 21.61 -11.62
CA LEU A 82 4.11 20.60 -10.96
C LEU A 82 2.95 20.12 -11.83
N LYS A 83 2.67 20.82 -12.94
CA LYS A 83 1.57 20.51 -13.88
C LYS A 83 0.18 20.55 -13.26
N PHE A 84 -0.03 21.41 -12.26
CA PHE A 84 -1.38 21.65 -11.72
C PHE A 84 -2.29 22.28 -12.78
N GLU A 85 -3.49 21.72 -12.93
CA GLU A 85 -4.54 22.19 -13.83
C GLU A 85 -5.80 22.53 -13.03
N LYS A 86 -6.29 23.78 -13.15
CA LYS A 86 -7.55 24.20 -12.51
C LYS A 86 -8.74 23.38 -13.00
N LYS A 87 -9.77 23.24 -12.17
CA LYS A 87 -11.05 22.64 -12.58
C LYS A 87 -11.59 23.31 -13.84
N ASP A 88 -12.31 22.53 -14.64
CA ASP A 88 -12.94 23.04 -15.86
C ASP A 88 -13.91 24.19 -15.49
N PRO A 89 -13.70 25.41 -16.04
CA PRO A 89 -14.55 26.56 -15.72
C PRO A 89 -15.98 26.40 -16.24
N THR A 90 -16.22 25.48 -17.18
CA THR A 90 -17.57 25.21 -17.71
C THR A 90 -18.36 24.19 -16.88
N GLY A 91 -17.68 23.44 -16.01
CA GLY A 91 -18.28 22.39 -15.18
C GLY A 91 -18.69 21.13 -15.97
N LYS A 92 -18.19 20.93 -17.19
CA LYS A 92 -18.43 19.70 -17.96
C LYS A 92 -17.54 18.56 -17.47
N ASP A 93 -16.26 18.86 -17.22
CA ASP A 93 -15.34 17.93 -16.56
C ASP A 93 -15.34 18.19 -15.05
N LEU A 94 -15.85 17.23 -14.28
CA LEU A 94 -15.94 17.33 -12.82
C LEU A 94 -14.67 16.86 -12.11
N TYR A 95 -13.64 16.47 -12.87
CA TYR A 95 -12.37 16.02 -12.30
C TYR A 95 -11.60 17.19 -11.68
N LEU A 96 -11.03 16.94 -10.51
CA LEU A 96 -10.13 17.88 -9.84
C LEU A 96 -8.70 17.40 -9.99
N SER A 97 -7.75 18.33 -10.04
CA SER A 97 -6.34 17.98 -9.98
C SER A 97 -5.97 17.63 -8.53
N ALA A 98 -5.26 16.52 -8.32
CA ALA A 98 -4.81 16.06 -7.03
C ALA A 98 -3.31 15.77 -7.01
N PHE A 99 -2.70 16.00 -5.84
CA PHE A 99 -1.39 15.49 -5.48
C PHE A 99 -1.54 14.09 -4.88
N ILE A 100 -0.68 13.16 -5.27
CA ILE A 100 -0.69 11.77 -4.80
C ILE A 100 0.70 11.40 -4.29
N VAL A 101 0.79 10.79 -3.12
CA VAL A 101 2.06 10.30 -2.56
C VAL A 101 1.84 9.10 -1.67
N TRP A 102 2.84 8.23 -1.59
CA TRP A 102 2.98 7.23 -0.54
C TRP A 102 4.17 7.58 0.37
N VAL A 103 3.95 7.48 1.67
CA VAL A 103 4.95 7.75 2.71
C VAL A 103 5.07 6.52 3.61
N TYR A 104 6.28 6.05 3.80
CA TYR A 104 6.63 5.00 4.74
C TYR A 104 7.26 5.61 5.98
N ASN A 105 6.90 5.07 7.15
CA ASN A 105 7.56 5.39 8.40
C ASN A 105 7.93 4.11 9.16
N GLU A 106 9.18 4.02 9.60
CA GLU A 106 9.65 2.91 10.46
C GLU A 106 9.34 3.18 11.93
N VAL A 107 9.36 4.45 12.36
CA VAL A 107 9.22 4.85 13.77
C VAL A 107 8.09 5.87 13.89
N PRO A 108 6.90 5.45 14.38
CA PRO A 108 5.76 6.33 14.57
C PRO A 108 6.14 7.56 15.41
N GLN A 109 5.69 8.74 14.98
CA GLN A 109 5.85 10.00 15.71
C GLN A 109 4.50 10.68 15.79
N ASP A 110 4.10 11.14 16.97
CA ASP A 110 2.87 11.91 17.17
C ASP A 110 3.02 13.36 16.70
N GLU A 111 3.36 13.51 15.42
CA GLU A 111 3.75 14.75 14.75
C GLU A 111 3.19 14.76 13.32
N THR A 112 3.33 15.89 12.64
CA THR A 112 2.94 16.07 11.23
C THR A 112 4.09 16.62 10.40
N ILE A 113 4.24 16.14 9.17
CA ILE A 113 5.00 16.87 8.13
C ILE A 113 4.04 17.82 7.40
N GLU A 114 4.56 18.91 6.83
CA GLU A 114 3.77 19.83 5.99
C GLU A 114 4.20 19.73 4.53
N PHE A 115 3.25 19.47 3.64
CA PHE A 115 3.44 19.61 2.20
C PHE A 115 3.06 21.03 1.78
N GLN A 116 3.99 21.75 1.15
CA GLN A 116 3.79 23.11 0.66
C GLN A 116 4.02 23.17 -0.85
N PHE A 117 3.15 23.86 -1.56
CA PHE A 117 3.19 24.04 -3.00
C PHE A 117 3.39 25.51 -3.31
N LEU A 118 4.46 25.80 -4.06
CA LEU A 118 4.93 27.16 -4.28
C LEU A 118 5.00 27.49 -5.76
N LYS A 119 4.86 28.78 -6.03
CA LYS A 119 5.13 29.40 -7.32
C LYS A 119 6.17 30.47 -7.12
N ASP A 120 7.33 30.30 -7.77
CA ASP A 120 8.43 31.25 -7.73
C ASP A 120 8.83 31.63 -6.29
N GLY A 121 8.89 30.62 -5.41
CA GLY A 121 9.24 30.76 -3.99
C GLY A 121 8.13 31.25 -3.07
N LYS A 122 6.95 31.62 -3.59
CA LYS A 122 5.78 32.00 -2.79
C LYS A 122 4.87 30.79 -2.57
N ARG A 123 4.56 30.46 -1.31
CA ARG A 123 3.58 29.42 -0.96
C ARG A 123 2.18 29.82 -1.43
N CYS A 124 1.59 29.00 -2.28
CA CYS A 124 0.24 29.16 -2.80
C CYS A 124 -0.76 28.33 -1.99
N THR A 125 -0.42 27.06 -1.74
CA THR A 125 -1.28 26.12 -1.00
C THR A 125 -0.46 25.12 -0.18
N SER A 126 -1.04 24.53 0.86
CA SER A 126 -0.38 23.50 1.68
C SER A 126 -1.36 22.55 2.36
N PHE A 127 -0.86 21.42 2.88
CA PHE A 127 -1.62 20.55 3.76
C PHE A 127 -0.71 19.79 4.75
N PRO A 128 -1.20 19.46 5.96
CA PRO A 128 -0.48 18.63 6.92
C PRO A 128 -0.68 17.14 6.64
N PHE A 129 0.30 16.30 7.01
CA PHE A 129 0.21 14.84 6.95
C PHE A 129 0.75 14.24 8.25
N GLY A 130 -0.10 13.56 9.01
CA GLY A 130 0.28 12.93 10.28
C GLY A 130 1.20 11.73 10.08
N ILE A 131 2.25 11.61 10.90
CA ILE A 131 3.27 10.54 10.78
C ILE A 131 3.27 9.55 11.96
N ASN A 132 2.16 9.48 12.70
CA ASN A 132 1.96 8.53 13.81
C ASN A 132 1.53 7.15 13.30
N PHE A 133 2.38 6.52 12.48
CA PHE A 133 2.14 5.21 11.91
C PHE A 133 3.45 4.46 11.65
N SER A 134 3.33 3.14 11.45
CA SER A 134 4.37 2.29 10.90
C SER A 134 3.89 1.68 9.58
N GLY A 135 4.81 1.50 8.63
CA GLY A 135 4.51 1.00 7.29
C GLY A 135 4.10 2.11 6.31
N TRP A 136 3.55 1.72 5.15
CA TRP A 136 3.08 2.62 4.10
C TRP A 136 1.73 3.27 4.40
N ARG A 137 1.61 4.58 4.18
CA ARG A 137 0.34 5.33 4.10
C ARG A 137 0.32 6.20 2.86
N ALA A 138 -0.86 6.52 2.35
CA ALA A 138 -1.01 7.32 1.14
C ALA A 138 -1.82 8.58 1.41
N ALA A 139 -1.59 9.61 0.60
CA ALA A 139 -2.43 10.80 0.54
C ALA A 139 -2.80 11.10 -0.90
N TRP A 140 -4.10 11.27 -1.15
CA TRP A 140 -4.64 11.79 -2.42
C TRP A 140 -5.40 13.06 -2.08
N VAL A 141 -4.82 14.22 -2.38
CA VAL A 141 -5.30 15.51 -1.89
C VAL A 141 -5.62 16.42 -3.06
N CYS A 142 -6.89 16.79 -3.25
CA CYS A 142 -7.29 17.69 -4.34
C CYS A 142 -6.85 19.12 -4.03
N TYR A 143 -6.08 19.71 -4.95
CA TYR A 143 -5.51 21.05 -4.81
C TYR A 143 -6.54 22.14 -4.48
N GLU A 144 -7.68 22.13 -5.18
CA GLU A 144 -8.70 23.18 -5.08
C GLU A 144 -9.74 22.93 -3.98
N ARG A 145 -9.81 21.71 -3.42
CA ARG A 145 -10.84 21.34 -2.44
C ARG A 145 -10.28 21.12 -1.05
N ASP A 146 -9.18 20.36 -0.95
CA ASP A 146 -8.73 19.79 0.32
C ASP A 146 -7.57 20.59 0.94
N MET A 147 -6.81 21.33 0.13
CA MET A 147 -5.64 22.06 0.60
C MET A 147 -5.98 23.45 1.15
N GLN A 148 -5.15 23.93 2.08
CA GLN A 148 -5.25 25.26 2.65
C GLN A 148 -4.58 26.29 1.74
N GLY A 149 -5.26 27.40 1.48
CA GLY A 149 -4.78 28.44 0.55
C GLY A 149 -5.42 28.30 -0.82
N THR A 150 -4.75 28.83 -1.85
CA THR A 150 -5.28 28.86 -3.21
C THR A 150 -4.20 28.37 -4.18
N PRO A 151 -4.38 27.20 -4.83
CA PRO A 151 -3.41 26.73 -5.82
C PRO A 151 -3.37 27.66 -7.03
N GLU A 152 -2.19 27.80 -7.63
CA GLU A 152 -1.97 28.60 -8.83
C GLU A 152 -1.43 27.75 -9.98
N GLU A 153 -1.88 28.00 -11.20
CA GLU A 153 -1.25 27.38 -12.38
C GLU A 153 0.19 27.87 -12.54
N GLY A 154 1.07 26.95 -12.90
CA GLY A 154 2.50 27.19 -12.99
C GLY A 154 3.25 27.14 -11.65
N MET A 155 2.65 26.62 -10.57
CA MET A 155 3.42 26.21 -9.39
C MET A 155 4.54 25.26 -9.82
N ASN A 156 5.75 25.54 -9.35
CA ASN A 156 6.99 24.96 -9.84
C ASN A 156 7.90 24.44 -8.71
N GLU A 157 7.36 24.34 -7.50
CA GLU A 157 8.10 23.86 -6.34
C GLU A 157 7.17 23.16 -5.34
N LEU A 158 7.55 21.95 -4.94
CA LEU A 158 7.02 21.24 -3.78
C LEU A 158 8.06 21.29 -2.66
N ARG A 159 7.63 21.60 -1.44
CA ARG A 159 8.44 21.43 -0.22
C ARG A 159 7.74 20.49 0.75
N ILE A 160 8.52 19.61 1.36
CA ILE A 160 8.09 18.76 2.46
C ILE A 160 8.88 19.19 3.69
N ILE A 161 8.17 19.75 4.67
CA ILE A 161 8.74 20.33 5.88
C ILE A 161 8.62 19.32 7.02
N ALA A 162 9.75 18.96 7.63
CA ALA A 162 9.81 18.08 8.79
C ALA A 162 9.24 18.77 10.05
N PRO A 163 8.75 18.00 11.04
CA PRO A 163 8.41 18.53 12.35
C PRO A 163 9.65 19.06 13.09
N ASN A 164 9.45 19.57 14.31
CA ASN A 164 10.53 19.99 15.21
C ASN A 164 11.22 18.80 15.91
N SER A 165 11.19 17.61 15.30
CA SER A 165 11.88 16.39 15.72
C SER A 165 12.70 15.84 14.56
N LYS A 166 13.78 15.11 14.89
CA LYS A 166 14.54 14.36 13.88
C LYS A 166 13.82 13.06 13.54
N GLY A 167 14.03 12.56 12.33
CA GLY A 167 13.42 11.29 11.89
C GLY A 167 13.90 10.85 10.51
N SER A 168 13.30 9.77 10.02
CA SER A 168 13.48 9.30 8.64
C SER A 168 12.13 8.85 8.10
N LEU A 169 11.87 9.17 6.83
CA LEU A 169 10.69 8.73 6.09
C LEU A 169 11.15 8.23 4.72
N PHE A 170 10.40 7.29 4.14
CA PHE A 170 10.58 6.91 2.74
C PHE A 170 9.41 7.44 1.93
N ILE A 171 9.69 7.98 0.76
CA ILE A 171 8.71 8.61 -0.13
C ILE A 171 8.76 7.88 -1.46
N ASP A 172 7.60 7.48 -1.96
CA ASP A 172 7.50 6.79 -3.24
C ASP A 172 6.13 7.05 -3.88
N HIS A 173 6.00 6.69 -5.16
CA HIS A 173 4.78 6.81 -5.96
C HIS A 173 4.18 8.22 -5.83
N LEU A 174 5.04 9.23 -6.04
CA LEU A 174 4.70 10.64 -5.96
C LEU A 174 4.26 11.14 -7.34
N ILE A 175 3.02 11.60 -7.43
CA ILE A 175 2.48 12.27 -8.62
C ILE A 175 2.23 13.73 -8.26
N THR A 176 2.94 14.64 -8.93
CA THR A 176 2.87 16.07 -8.61
C THR A 176 1.47 16.63 -8.80
N ALA A 177 0.83 16.35 -9.94
CA ALA A 177 -0.55 16.73 -10.19
C ALA A 177 -1.17 15.85 -11.27
N THR A 178 -2.40 15.39 -11.07
CA THR A 178 -3.17 14.71 -12.11
C THR A 178 -4.66 14.88 -11.88
N LYS A 179 -5.45 14.94 -12.97
CA LYS A 179 -6.91 14.99 -12.89
C LYS A 179 -7.45 13.63 -12.44
N VAL A 180 -8.22 13.62 -11.36
CA VAL A 180 -8.85 12.42 -10.77
C VAL A 180 -10.36 12.62 -10.56
N ASP A 181 -11.11 11.53 -10.47
CA ASP A 181 -12.52 11.58 -10.05
C ASP A 181 -12.60 12.18 -8.64
N ALA A 182 -13.09 13.40 -8.56
CA ALA A 182 -13.13 14.18 -7.34
C ALA A 182 -14.02 13.55 -6.25
N ARG A 183 -14.85 12.56 -6.55
CA ARG A 183 -15.78 12.01 -5.56
C ARG A 183 -15.11 11.07 -4.58
N GLN A 184 -13.93 10.53 -4.89
CA GLN A 184 -13.47 9.26 -4.31
C GLN A 184 -12.34 9.40 -3.28
N GLN A 185 -11.64 10.55 -3.22
CA GLN A 185 -10.56 10.73 -2.25
C GLN A 185 -11.12 10.64 -0.82
N THR A 186 -10.43 9.93 0.05
CA THR A 186 -10.94 9.51 1.35
C THR A 186 -10.03 9.94 2.49
N ALA A 187 -10.63 10.55 3.52
CA ALA A 187 -9.95 10.91 4.76
C ALA A 187 -9.60 9.69 5.63
N ASP A 188 -8.46 9.77 6.30
CA ASP A 188 -7.99 8.84 7.32
C ASP A 188 -7.22 9.57 8.43
N LEU A 189 -6.47 8.85 9.28
CA LEU A 189 -5.74 9.47 10.38
C LEU A 189 -4.59 10.37 9.92
N GLN A 190 -4.04 10.16 8.71
CA GLN A 190 -2.94 10.95 8.20
C GLN A 190 -3.46 12.26 7.58
N VAL A 191 -4.60 12.20 6.89
CA VAL A 191 -5.22 13.33 6.19
C VAL A 191 -6.72 13.49 6.50
N PRO A 192 -7.11 13.79 7.75
CA PRO A 192 -8.50 13.75 8.21
C PRO A 192 -9.42 14.83 7.58
N PHE A 193 -8.83 15.82 6.91
CA PHE A 193 -9.53 16.94 6.27
C PHE A 193 -9.98 16.65 4.83
N VAL A 194 -9.49 15.57 4.21
CA VAL A 194 -9.77 15.25 2.80
C VAL A 194 -11.27 14.97 2.59
N ASN A 195 -11.83 15.60 1.56
CA ASN A 195 -13.21 15.38 1.12
C ASN A 195 -14.25 15.54 2.24
N ALA A 196 -14.04 16.53 3.12
CA ALA A 196 -14.80 16.70 4.37
C ALA A 196 -16.33 16.70 4.22
N GLY A 197 -16.86 17.15 3.07
CA GLY A 197 -18.29 17.22 2.78
C GLY A 197 -18.93 15.91 2.28
N THR A 198 -18.16 14.84 2.09
CA THR A 198 -18.72 13.58 1.58
C THR A 198 -19.58 12.87 2.62
N THR A 199 -20.69 12.30 2.16
CA THR A 199 -21.54 11.37 2.94
C THR A 199 -21.60 10.00 2.29
N ASN A 200 -20.69 9.70 1.36
CA ASN A 200 -20.64 8.43 0.67
C ASN A 200 -20.24 7.32 1.66
N HIS A 201 -21.11 6.31 1.82
CA HIS A 201 -20.93 5.23 2.79
C HIS A 201 -19.60 4.47 2.61
N TRP A 202 -19.00 4.48 1.42
CA TRP A 202 -17.68 3.88 1.22
C TRP A 202 -16.54 4.66 1.87
N LEU A 203 -16.67 5.98 2.01
CA LEU A 203 -15.55 6.90 2.31
C LEU A 203 -15.60 7.46 3.73
N VAL A 204 -16.73 7.28 4.44
CA VAL A 204 -16.92 7.79 5.81
C VAL A 204 -16.32 6.87 6.89
N VAL A 205 -15.33 6.04 6.55
CA VAL A 205 -14.72 5.06 7.47
C VAL A 205 -14.08 5.77 8.67
N TYR A 206 -13.28 6.81 8.44
CA TYR A 206 -12.71 7.61 9.54
C TYR A 206 -13.79 8.29 10.37
N GLN A 207 -14.72 9.00 9.73
CA GLN A 207 -15.81 9.71 10.43
C GLN A 207 -16.64 8.77 11.32
N HIS A 208 -17.02 7.60 10.81
CA HIS A 208 -17.80 6.62 11.57
C HIS A 208 -16.96 5.85 12.61
N SER A 209 -15.63 5.78 12.46
CA SER A 209 -14.76 5.22 13.49
C SER A 209 -14.72 6.04 14.79
N LEU A 210 -15.16 7.31 14.74
CA LEU A 210 -15.24 8.21 15.89
C LEU A 210 -16.57 8.08 16.66
N LEU A 211 -17.52 7.28 16.18
CA LEU A 211 -18.80 7.05 16.86
C LEU A 211 -18.57 6.42 18.23
N LYS A 212 -19.29 6.91 19.23
CA LYS A 212 -19.25 6.40 20.60
C LYS A 212 -20.50 5.56 20.88
N PRO A 213 -20.38 4.47 21.65
CA PRO A 213 -21.54 3.70 22.07
C PRO A 213 -22.43 4.52 23.02
N ASP A 214 -23.73 4.29 22.93
CA ASP A 214 -24.76 4.82 23.83
C ASP A 214 -25.25 3.78 24.86
N ILE A 215 -24.92 2.50 24.64
CA ILE A 215 -25.17 1.40 25.59
C ILE A 215 -24.10 1.46 26.70
N GLU A 216 -24.54 1.46 27.97
CA GLU A 216 -23.67 1.46 29.14
C GLU A 216 -22.73 0.24 29.18
N LEU A 217 -21.47 0.47 29.56
CA LEU A 217 -20.48 -0.58 29.70
C LEU A 217 -20.71 -1.37 31.01
N THR A 218 -21.07 -2.64 30.87
CA THR A 218 -21.23 -3.56 32.00
C THR A 218 -20.12 -4.63 32.02
N PRO A 219 -19.71 -5.14 33.20
CA PRO A 219 -18.78 -6.26 33.28
C PRO A 219 -19.37 -7.52 32.63
N VAL A 220 -18.49 -8.36 32.07
CA VAL A 220 -18.87 -9.62 31.42
C VAL A 220 -18.96 -10.74 32.44
N ASP A 221 -20.14 -11.35 32.60
CA ASP A 221 -20.36 -12.51 33.46
C ASP A 221 -20.02 -13.85 32.76
N ASP A 222 -20.06 -14.95 33.52
CA ASP A 222 -19.72 -16.28 33.00
C ASP A 222 -20.69 -16.77 31.92
N LYS A 223 -21.97 -16.39 32.01
CA LYS A 223 -22.98 -16.74 31.01
C LYS A 223 -22.71 -16.02 29.70
N GLN A 224 -22.45 -14.71 29.75
CA GLN A 224 -22.09 -13.89 28.59
C GLN A 224 -20.78 -14.37 27.96
N ARG A 225 -19.79 -14.77 28.76
CA ARG A 225 -18.54 -15.37 28.25
C ARG A 225 -18.81 -16.66 27.46
N ALA A 226 -19.64 -17.55 28.00
CA ALA A 226 -20.03 -18.78 27.30
C ALA A 226 -20.83 -18.48 26.01
N GLU A 227 -21.70 -17.47 26.02
CA GLU A 227 -22.43 -17.01 24.84
C GLU A 227 -21.49 -16.45 23.76
N MET A 228 -20.49 -15.65 24.14
CA MET A 228 -19.47 -15.13 23.21
C MET A 228 -18.68 -16.27 22.54
N GLN A 229 -18.27 -17.30 23.30
CA GLN A 229 -17.62 -18.50 22.76
C GLN A 229 -18.54 -19.29 21.81
N LEU A 230 -19.83 -19.40 22.14
CA LEU A 230 -20.81 -20.04 21.26
C LEU A 230 -20.99 -19.26 19.96
N LEU A 231 -21.01 -17.93 20.00
CA LEU A 231 -21.07 -17.07 18.81
C LEU A 231 -19.84 -17.26 17.92
N GLU A 232 -18.65 -17.30 18.51
CA GLU A 232 -17.40 -17.60 17.80
C GLU A 232 -17.48 -18.96 17.08
N LYS A 233 -17.89 -20.03 17.79
CA LYS A 233 -18.06 -21.35 17.19
C LYS A 233 -19.08 -21.34 16.05
N ARG A 234 -20.25 -20.74 16.25
CA ARG A 234 -21.30 -20.64 15.22
C ARG A 234 -20.81 -19.92 13.98
N PHE A 235 -20.07 -18.83 14.16
CA PHE A 235 -19.51 -18.08 13.05
C PHE A 235 -18.47 -18.91 12.29
N ARG A 236 -17.55 -19.59 13.01
CA ARG A 236 -16.58 -20.51 12.40
C ARG A 236 -17.27 -21.58 11.56
N ASP A 237 -18.25 -22.28 12.15
CA ASP A 237 -19.00 -23.35 11.50
C ASP A 237 -19.78 -22.85 10.26
N MET A 238 -20.18 -21.57 10.24
CA MET A 238 -20.85 -20.93 9.10
C MET A 238 -19.90 -20.63 7.92
N ILE A 239 -18.64 -20.29 8.20
CA ILE A 239 -17.68 -19.85 7.17
C ILE A 239 -16.64 -20.91 6.77
N TYR A 240 -16.51 -21.97 7.57
CA TYR A 240 -15.52 -23.02 7.40
C TYR A 240 -16.13 -24.39 7.74
N THR A 241 -15.98 -25.32 6.81
CA THR A 241 -16.26 -26.74 7.03
C THR A 241 -14.96 -27.53 6.92
N LYS A 242 -14.71 -28.41 7.90
CA LYS A 242 -13.51 -29.26 7.90
C LYS A 242 -13.45 -30.11 6.64
N GLY A 243 -12.32 -30.01 5.93
CA GLY A 243 -12.02 -30.77 4.72
C GLY A 243 -10.68 -31.48 4.80
N LYS A 244 -10.14 -31.84 3.63
CA LYS A 244 -8.78 -32.38 3.49
C LYS A 244 -7.95 -31.45 2.61
N THR A 245 -6.69 -31.25 2.98
CA THR A 245 -5.71 -30.58 2.12
C THR A 245 -5.14 -31.60 1.13
N THR A 246 -5.09 -31.26 -0.16
CA THR A 246 -4.50 -32.09 -1.23
C THR A 246 -3.16 -31.54 -1.68
N ASP A 247 -2.25 -32.38 -2.18
CA ASP A 247 -0.94 -31.93 -2.67
C ASP A 247 -1.07 -30.89 -3.79
N LYS A 248 -2.07 -31.04 -4.66
CA LYS A 248 -2.39 -30.08 -5.72
C LYS A 248 -2.76 -28.70 -5.16
N GLU A 249 -3.52 -28.65 -4.07
CA GLU A 249 -3.89 -27.39 -3.42
C GLU A 249 -2.67 -26.71 -2.80
N VAL A 250 -1.83 -27.48 -2.10
CA VAL A 250 -0.58 -26.97 -1.50
C VAL A 250 0.35 -26.40 -2.57
N GLU A 251 0.52 -27.10 -3.69
CA GLU A 251 1.37 -26.62 -4.78
C GLU A 251 0.79 -25.37 -5.45
N THR A 252 -0.53 -25.29 -5.58
CA THR A 252 -1.20 -24.07 -6.07
C THR A 252 -0.99 -22.89 -5.12
N ILE A 253 -1.02 -23.12 -3.82
CA ILE A 253 -0.73 -22.10 -2.81
C ILE A 253 0.71 -21.62 -2.92
N ARG A 254 1.69 -22.53 -2.99
CA ARG A 254 3.12 -22.21 -3.14
C ARG A 254 3.37 -21.32 -4.34
N LYS A 255 2.93 -21.76 -5.53
CA LYS A 255 3.09 -20.99 -6.77
C LYS A 255 2.50 -19.58 -6.70
N LYS A 256 1.33 -19.43 -6.07
CA LYS A 256 0.69 -18.10 -5.91
C LYS A 256 1.40 -17.24 -4.86
N TYR A 257 1.87 -17.84 -3.77
CA TYR A 257 2.63 -17.14 -2.73
C TYR A 257 3.97 -16.63 -3.27
N ASP A 258 4.70 -17.47 -4.03
CA ASP A 258 6.03 -17.15 -4.54
C ASP A 258 6.03 -15.95 -5.51
N PHE A 259 4.89 -15.67 -6.16
CA PHE A 259 4.71 -14.46 -6.97
C PHE A 259 4.92 -13.18 -6.17
N TYR A 260 4.49 -13.14 -4.91
CA TYR A 260 4.54 -11.93 -4.09
C TYR A 260 5.93 -11.63 -3.53
N GLN A 261 6.89 -12.56 -3.65
CA GLN A 261 8.30 -12.35 -3.29
C GLN A 261 8.51 -11.74 -1.90
N ILE A 262 7.67 -12.13 -0.93
CA ILE A 262 7.74 -11.59 0.43
C ILE A 262 9.05 -12.04 1.09
N THR A 263 9.84 -11.07 1.53
CA THR A 263 11.15 -11.26 2.12
C THR A 263 11.31 -10.41 3.38
N TYR A 264 12.33 -10.71 4.18
CA TYR A 264 12.70 -9.95 5.36
C TYR A 264 14.16 -9.51 5.25
N LYS A 265 14.42 -8.20 5.37
CA LYS A 265 15.76 -7.60 5.40
C LYS A 265 15.88 -6.80 6.69
N ASN A 266 16.79 -7.20 7.58
CA ASN A 266 17.02 -6.55 8.88
C ASN A 266 15.75 -6.42 9.75
N GLY A 267 14.84 -7.40 9.68
CA GLY A 267 13.57 -7.37 10.42
C GLY A 267 12.45 -6.59 9.73
N GLN A 268 12.74 -5.86 8.64
CA GLN A 268 11.74 -5.20 7.81
C GLN A 268 11.20 -6.14 6.75
N VAL A 269 9.88 -6.13 6.55
CA VAL A 269 9.20 -6.93 5.52
C VAL A 269 9.10 -6.14 4.22
N SER A 270 9.36 -6.78 3.08
CA SER A 270 9.13 -6.19 1.76
C SER A 270 8.67 -7.26 0.77
N GLY A 271 8.15 -6.84 -0.38
CA GLY A 271 7.60 -7.73 -1.40
C GLY A 271 6.90 -6.94 -2.49
N VAL A 272 6.25 -7.66 -3.42
CA VAL A 272 5.50 -7.04 -4.52
C VAL A 272 4.43 -6.12 -3.96
N PRO A 273 4.42 -4.81 -4.31
CA PRO A 273 3.43 -3.88 -3.78
C PRO A 273 1.99 -4.29 -4.10
N ILE A 274 1.10 -4.11 -3.13
CA ILE A 274 -0.32 -4.48 -3.26
C ILE A 274 -1.20 -3.24 -3.20
N TYR A 275 -2.18 -3.20 -4.10
CA TYR A 275 -3.09 -2.09 -4.29
C TYR A 275 -4.55 -2.54 -4.28
N MET A 276 -5.44 -1.66 -3.82
CA MET A 276 -6.86 -1.79 -4.14
C MET A 276 -7.07 -1.40 -5.62
N VAL A 277 -7.95 -2.10 -6.34
CA VAL A 277 -8.12 -1.93 -7.80
C VAL A 277 -8.29 -0.48 -8.25
N ARG A 278 -8.94 0.36 -7.42
CA ARG A 278 -9.23 1.78 -7.70
C ARG A 278 -8.05 2.71 -7.52
N ALA A 279 -6.92 2.24 -6.99
CA ALA A 279 -5.68 2.98 -7.04
C ALA A 279 -5.23 3.25 -8.49
N SER A 280 -5.70 2.46 -9.47
CA SER A 280 -5.44 2.68 -10.89
C SER A 280 -5.97 4.03 -11.38
N GLU A 281 -6.97 4.62 -10.72
CA GLU A 281 -7.57 5.91 -11.09
C GLU A 281 -6.58 7.08 -10.98
N ALA A 282 -5.46 6.91 -10.27
CA ALA A 282 -4.33 7.85 -10.29
C ALA A 282 -3.78 8.06 -11.72
N TYR A 283 -3.86 7.03 -12.55
CA TYR A 283 -3.28 7.00 -13.88
C TYR A 283 -4.29 7.33 -14.99
N GLU A 284 -5.58 7.52 -14.66
CA GLU A 284 -6.67 7.67 -15.63
C GLU A 284 -6.42 8.77 -16.65
N ARG A 285 -5.85 9.89 -16.20
CA ARG A 285 -5.52 11.07 -17.04
C ARG A 285 -4.01 11.20 -17.30
N ILE A 286 -3.25 10.14 -17.03
CA ILE A 286 -1.81 10.05 -17.26
C ILE A 286 -1.52 9.21 -18.51
N ILE A 287 -2.15 8.03 -18.64
CA ILE A 287 -1.86 7.11 -19.73
C ILE A 287 -2.95 7.12 -20.83
N PRO A 288 -2.60 7.12 -22.13
CA PRO A 288 -3.56 7.31 -23.22
C PRO A 288 -4.49 6.12 -23.50
N ASN A 289 -4.30 4.96 -22.85
CA ASN A 289 -5.17 3.79 -22.94
C ASN A 289 -5.41 3.19 -21.56
N TRP A 290 -5.83 4.04 -20.63
CA TRP A 290 -6.04 3.61 -19.26
C TRP A 290 -7.06 2.47 -19.16
N ASP A 291 -6.68 1.45 -18.39
CA ASP A 291 -7.51 0.31 -18.06
C ASP A 291 -7.71 0.27 -16.55
N LYS A 292 -8.95 0.50 -16.12
CA LYS A 292 -9.35 0.44 -14.70
C LYS A 292 -8.93 -0.86 -14.00
N ASP A 293 -8.82 -1.97 -14.76
CA ASP A 293 -8.51 -3.30 -14.23
C ASP A 293 -7.01 -3.65 -14.37
N MET A 294 -6.15 -2.68 -14.74
CA MET A 294 -4.72 -2.93 -14.97
C MET A 294 -4.01 -3.58 -13.78
N LEU A 295 -4.31 -3.14 -12.55
CA LEU A 295 -3.72 -3.70 -11.32
C LEU A 295 -4.15 -5.16 -11.10
N THR A 296 -5.40 -5.49 -11.44
CA THR A 296 -5.91 -6.87 -11.42
C THR A 296 -5.17 -7.74 -12.43
N LYS A 297 -4.97 -7.23 -13.65
CA LYS A 297 -4.25 -7.94 -14.72
C LYS A 297 -2.77 -8.18 -14.39
N MET A 298 -2.17 -7.28 -13.63
CA MET A 298 -0.80 -7.41 -13.11
C MET A 298 -0.69 -8.37 -11.92
N GLY A 299 -1.81 -8.78 -11.31
CA GLY A 299 -1.82 -9.69 -10.17
C GLY A 299 -1.51 -9.03 -8.81
N VAL A 300 -1.46 -7.70 -8.78
CA VAL A 300 -1.09 -6.89 -7.59
C VAL A 300 -2.30 -6.33 -6.84
N GLU A 301 -3.49 -6.82 -7.16
CA GLU A 301 -4.75 -6.35 -6.58
C GLU A 301 -5.11 -7.13 -5.29
N MET A 302 -5.65 -6.41 -4.30
CA MET A 302 -5.98 -6.90 -2.96
C MET A 302 -6.88 -8.14 -2.93
N ARG A 303 -7.86 -8.29 -3.83
CA ARG A 303 -8.77 -9.46 -3.84
C ARG A 303 -7.99 -10.75 -4.02
N ALA A 304 -7.09 -10.81 -4.99
CA ALA A 304 -6.29 -12.00 -5.24
C ALA A 304 -5.40 -12.35 -4.03
N TYR A 305 -4.85 -11.32 -3.39
CA TYR A 305 -4.04 -11.45 -2.18
C TYR A 305 -4.85 -12.02 -1.00
N PHE A 306 -6.00 -11.44 -0.68
CA PHE A 306 -6.84 -11.89 0.42
C PHE A 306 -7.55 -13.22 0.15
N ASP A 307 -7.87 -13.53 -1.10
CA ASP A 307 -8.35 -14.85 -1.50
C ASP A 307 -7.27 -15.91 -1.29
N LEU A 308 -5.99 -15.60 -1.55
CA LEU A 308 -4.88 -16.50 -1.22
C LEU A 308 -4.71 -16.65 0.29
N MET A 309 -4.72 -15.55 1.06
CA MET A 309 -4.66 -15.61 2.53
C MET A 309 -5.74 -16.53 3.07
N LYS A 310 -7.00 -16.39 2.62
CA LYS A 310 -8.11 -17.27 3.00
C LYS A 310 -7.83 -18.73 2.64
N ARG A 311 -7.30 -19.01 1.45
CA ARG A 311 -6.98 -20.40 1.03
C ARG A 311 -5.90 -21.03 1.91
N ILE A 312 -4.85 -20.27 2.22
CA ILE A 312 -3.80 -20.70 3.17
C ILE A 312 -4.40 -20.98 4.54
N ALA A 313 -5.29 -20.10 5.01
CA ALA A 313 -6.01 -20.23 6.26
C ALA A 313 -6.83 -21.54 6.34
N VAL A 314 -7.58 -21.85 5.28
CA VAL A 314 -8.32 -23.11 5.16
C VAL A 314 -7.38 -24.32 5.10
N ALA A 315 -6.27 -24.22 4.35
CA ALA A 315 -5.29 -25.30 4.24
C ALA A 315 -4.59 -25.59 5.57
N TYR A 316 -4.25 -24.57 6.37
CA TYR A 316 -3.71 -24.71 7.72
C TYR A 316 -4.65 -25.51 8.62
N ASN A 317 -5.95 -25.18 8.62
CA ASN A 317 -6.94 -25.86 9.47
C ASN A 317 -7.25 -27.29 9.02
N ASN A 318 -7.05 -27.60 7.73
CA ASN A 318 -7.29 -28.92 7.15
C ASN A 318 -6.04 -29.82 7.09
N ALA A 319 -4.85 -29.26 7.36
CA ALA A 319 -3.59 -29.99 7.24
C ALA A 319 -3.43 -31.02 8.36
N ALA A 320 -3.44 -32.32 8.00
CA ALA A 320 -3.08 -33.41 8.89
C ALA A 320 -1.55 -33.58 9.04
N ASN A 321 -0.80 -33.21 8.00
CA ASN A 321 0.66 -33.24 8.04
C ASN A 321 1.19 -31.99 8.78
N PRO A 322 1.93 -32.16 9.90
CA PRO A 322 2.44 -31.04 10.68
C PRO A 322 3.40 -30.14 9.91
N VAL A 323 4.16 -30.68 8.94
CA VAL A 323 5.06 -29.89 8.09
C VAL A 323 4.28 -28.94 7.19
N ILE A 324 3.22 -29.43 6.55
CA ILE A 324 2.34 -28.61 5.72
C ILE A 324 1.62 -27.57 6.58
N ARG A 325 1.16 -27.95 7.78
CA ARG A 325 0.50 -27.03 8.69
C ARG A 325 1.43 -25.87 9.08
N GLU A 326 2.67 -26.17 9.46
CA GLU A 326 3.67 -25.15 9.80
C GLU A 326 4.04 -24.27 8.60
N GLU A 327 4.15 -24.85 7.39
CA GLU A 327 4.36 -24.08 6.16
C GLU A 327 3.22 -23.07 5.90
N MET A 328 1.97 -23.50 6.02
CA MET A 328 0.80 -22.62 5.84
C MET A 328 0.77 -21.51 6.90
N LYS A 329 1.14 -21.81 8.15
CA LYS A 329 1.30 -20.80 9.22
C LYS A 329 2.31 -19.73 8.84
N LYS A 330 3.53 -20.12 8.44
CA LYS A 330 4.57 -19.17 8.04
C LYS A 330 4.15 -18.31 6.86
N LYS A 331 3.56 -18.91 5.81
CA LYS A 331 3.07 -18.15 4.64
C LYS A 331 1.96 -17.19 5.00
N PHE A 332 1.03 -17.58 5.88
CA PHE A 332 -0.05 -16.71 6.34
C PHE A 332 0.49 -15.49 7.11
N LEU A 333 1.39 -15.72 8.06
CA LEU A 333 2.00 -14.67 8.87
C LEU A 333 2.83 -13.72 8.01
N ALA A 334 3.63 -14.24 7.07
CA ALA A 334 4.39 -13.39 6.14
C ALA A 334 3.47 -12.51 5.26
N MET A 335 2.34 -13.07 4.79
CA MET A 335 1.35 -12.28 4.06
C MET A 335 0.66 -11.23 4.94
N TYR A 336 0.43 -11.55 6.22
CA TYR A 336 -0.16 -10.62 7.18
C TYR A 336 0.77 -9.45 7.48
N ASP A 337 2.05 -9.72 7.77
CA ASP A 337 3.07 -8.69 8.00
C ASP A 337 3.16 -7.77 6.79
N HIS A 338 3.33 -8.36 5.61
CA HIS A 338 3.45 -7.61 4.36
C HIS A 338 2.21 -6.77 4.05
N ILE A 339 0.97 -7.29 4.15
CA ILE A 339 -0.22 -6.50 3.80
C ILE A 339 -0.50 -5.38 4.82
N THR A 340 -0.13 -5.60 6.08
CA THR A 340 -0.18 -4.58 7.13
C THR A 340 0.83 -3.47 6.83
N ASP A 341 2.06 -3.85 6.48
CA ASP A 341 3.12 -2.95 6.03
C ASP A 341 2.71 -2.14 4.79
N GLN A 342 2.05 -2.77 3.83
CA GLN A 342 1.53 -2.13 2.61
C GLN A 342 0.37 -1.15 2.85
N GLY A 343 -0.07 -0.98 4.10
CA GLY A 343 -1.00 0.05 4.54
C GLY A 343 -2.40 -0.45 4.87
N VAL A 344 -2.66 -1.76 4.84
CA VAL A 344 -3.95 -2.33 5.30
C VAL A 344 -3.93 -2.42 6.82
N ALA A 345 -4.14 -1.27 7.46
CA ALA A 345 -4.08 -1.10 8.90
C ALA A 345 -5.18 -0.14 9.37
N TYR A 346 -5.40 -0.09 10.69
CA TYR A 346 -6.32 0.87 11.28
C TYR A 346 -5.92 2.31 10.92
N GLY A 347 -6.92 3.14 10.60
CA GLY A 347 -6.72 4.55 10.32
C GLY A 347 -6.01 4.86 9.00
N SER A 348 -6.05 3.93 8.02
CA SER A 348 -5.48 4.09 6.68
C SER A 348 -6.54 3.86 5.62
N CYS A 349 -6.69 4.80 4.68
CA CYS A 349 -7.62 4.72 3.56
C CYS A 349 -6.92 4.82 2.20
N TRP A 350 -5.60 4.66 2.13
CA TRP A 350 -4.85 4.53 0.86
C TRP A 350 -5.11 5.68 -0.15
N GLY A 351 -5.59 6.84 0.32
CA GLY A 351 -6.06 7.97 -0.48
C GLY A 351 -7.40 7.77 -1.23
N ASN A 352 -7.72 6.57 -1.72
CA ASN A 352 -8.95 6.26 -2.45
C ASN A 352 -9.50 4.85 -2.13
N ILE A 353 -10.67 4.74 -1.49
CA ILE A 353 -11.27 3.44 -1.09
C ILE A 353 -12.66 3.15 -1.65
N HIS A 354 -13.21 3.94 -2.57
CA HIS A 354 -14.58 3.67 -3.04
C HIS A 354 -14.75 2.23 -3.57
N HIS A 355 -15.82 1.54 -3.16
CA HIS A 355 -16.07 0.12 -3.48
C HIS A 355 -15.03 -0.90 -2.96
N TYR A 356 -14.21 -0.55 -1.96
CA TYR A 356 -13.18 -1.45 -1.41
C TYR A 356 -13.72 -2.81 -0.93
N GLY A 357 -15.01 -2.89 -0.58
CA GLY A 357 -15.66 -4.12 -0.11
C GLY A 357 -15.48 -5.34 -1.02
N TYR A 358 -15.36 -5.15 -2.34
CA TYR A 358 -15.09 -6.24 -3.29
C TYR A 358 -13.66 -6.78 -3.18
N SER A 359 -12.70 -5.89 -2.95
CA SER A 359 -11.28 -6.22 -2.80
C SER A 359 -10.96 -6.82 -1.44
N VAL A 360 -11.58 -6.32 -0.36
CA VAL A 360 -11.28 -6.77 1.02
C VAL A 360 -12.14 -7.94 1.51
N ARG A 361 -13.01 -8.52 0.67
CA ARG A 361 -13.92 -9.59 1.12
C ARG A 361 -13.19 -10.78 1.76
N GLY A 362 -12.03 -11.15 1.20
CA GLY A 362 -11.22 -12.25 1.72
C GLY A 362 -10.58 -11.96 3.08
N LEU A 363 -10.31 -10.68 3.41
CA LEU A 363 -9.64 -10.24 4.63
C LEU A 363 -10.36 -10.78 5.88
N TYR A 364 -11.66 -10.53 5.96
CA TYR A 364 -12.46 -10.93 7.12
C TYR A 364 -12.62 -12.44 7.26
N LEU A 365 -12.55 -13.18 6.15
CA LEU A 365 -12.64 -14.64 6.17
C LEU A 365 -11.28 -15.29 6.50
N ALA A 366 -10.17 -14.60 6.21
CA ALA A 366 -8.82 -15.04 6.53
C ALA A 366 -8.47 -14.77 8.00
N LEU A 367 -8.81 -13.59 8.52
CA LEU A 367 -8.34 -13.07 9.81
C LEU A 367 -9.27 -13.37 11.00
N ARG A 368 -10.31 -14.20 10.90
CA ARG A 368 -11.32 -14.30 11.97
C ARG A 368 -11.11 -15.46 12.95
N PRO A 369 -11.72 -15.35 14.14
CA PRO A 369 -11.64 -16.37 15.17
C PRO A 369 -12.01 -17.76 14.67
N GLY A 370 -11.14 -18.74 14.96
CA GLY A 370 -11.29 -20.13 14.55
C GLY A 370 -10.50 -20.57 13.31
N ILE A 371 -9.84 -19.66 12.57
CA ILE A 371 -8.96 -20.05 11.45
C ILE A 371 -7.48 -19.76 11.76
N PHE A 372 -7.17 -18.59 12.32
CA PHE A 372 -5.81 -18.23 12.78
C PHE A 372 -5.82 -17.37 14.08
N SER A 373 -6.91 -17.33 14.85
CA SER A 373 -7.00 -16.53 16.09
C SER A 373 -5.99 -16.91 17.16
N ASP A 374 -5.82 -18.21 17.38
CA ASP A 374 -5.08 -18.73 18.54
C ASP A 374 -3.58 -18.45 18.45
N GLU A 375 -3.11 -18.11 17.24
CA GLU A 375 -1.70 -17.89 16.91
C GLU A 375 -1.32 -16.39 16.88
N ARG A 376 -2.28 -15.47 17.03
CA ARG A 376 -2.03 -14.01 17.04
C ARG A 376 -1.89 -13.41 18.44
N CYS A 377 -2.15 -14.21 19.48
CA CYS A 377 -1.98 -13.80 20.89
C CYS A 377 -0.72 -14.38 21.52
N ALA A 378 0.23 -14.89 20.72
CA ALA A 378 1.50 -15.44 21.17
C ALA A 378 2.66 -14.50 20.82
#